data_AF-A0A3C0UPF2-F1
#
_entry.id   AF-A0A3C0UPF2-F1
#
_cell.length_a   1.000
_cell.length_b   1.000
_cell.length_c   1.000
_cell.angle_alpha   90.00
_cell.angle_beta   90.00
_cell.angle_gamma   90.00
#
_symmetry.space_group_name_H-M   'P 1'
#
loop_
_entity.id
_entity.type
_entity.pdbx_description
1 polymer ?
#
loop_
_entity_poly.entity_id
_entity_poly.type
_entity_poly.pdbx_seq_one_letter_code
_entity_poly.pdbx_strand_id
1 'polypeptide(L)'
;MEFLIKAHIPFKVEYKGTSATESPLEIATMMRDADPAQTPRKKEKRLKEAQLVENIYRQYISDTDFSTSANIKDIIKEYSISLLNFQQIFKTVYGKSFYQLYIDKKMDYAADLLRKGHKAKEIAKMIGYGDKSSIKFNKMFQKHFGVTPKKFQMESRRAS
;
A
#
# COMPACT_ATOMS: atom_id res chain seq x y z
N MET A 1 -36.37 -19.46 -13.55
CA MET A 1 -35.12 -19.08 -14.23
C MET A 1 -34.15 -18.56 -13.18
N GLU A 2 -33.36 -19.49 -12.64
CA GLU A 2 -32.20 -19.23 -11.79
C GLU A 2 -31.06 -18.59 -12.60
N PHE A 3 -30.40 -17.58 -12.06
CA PHE A 3 -28.94 -17.37 -12.23
C PHE A 3 -28.38 -16.65 -10.98
N LEU A 4 -28.16 -17.47 -9.94
CA LEU A 4 -27.06 -17.47 -8.96
C LEU A 4 -26.42 -16.13 -8.53
N ILE A 5 -26.82 -15.68 -7.33
CA ILE A 5 -25.90 -15.07 -6.37
C ILE A 5 -24.97 -16.18 -5.85
N LYS A 6 -23.68 -16.18 -6.19
CA LYS A 6 -22.56 -16.71 -5.35
C LYS A 6 -21.27 -16.81 -6.16
N ALA A 7 -20.36 -15.87 -5.92
CA ALA A 7 -18.92 -16.15 -5.92
C ALA A 7 -18.23 -15.11 -5.03
N HIS A 8 -18.53 -15.17 -3.74
CA HIS A 8 -17.52 -14.78 -2.76
C HIS A 8 -16.39 -15.79 -2.97
N ILE A 9 -15.29 -15.36 -3.57
CA ILE A 9 -14.09 -16.19 -3.67
C ILE A 9 -13.30 -15.88 -2.40
N PRO A 10 -13.44 -16.68 -1.32
CA PRO A 10 -12.51 -16.56 -0.21
C PRO A 10 -11.16 -17.02 -0.73
N PHE A 11 -10.22 -16.09 -0.85
CA PHE A 11 -8.82 -16.46 -1.02
C PHE A 11 -8.36 -17.04 0.33
N LYS A 12 -8.30 -18.38 0.40
CA LYS A 12 -7.77 -19.15 1.51
C LYS A 12 -6.28 -19.33 1.26
N VAL A 13 -5.44 -18.64 2.03
CA VAL A 13 -4.00 -18.98 2.11
C VAL A 13 -3.89 -20.21 2.99
N GLU A 14 -3.81 -21.39 2.39
CA GLU A 14 -3.41 -22.59 3.12
C GLU A 14 -1.90 -22.53 3.37
N TYR A 15 -1.53 -22.24 4.61
CA TYR A 15 -0.21 -22.56 5.13
C TYR A 15 -0.21 -24.06 5.45
N LYS A 16 0.59 -24.85 4.72
CA LYS A 16 0.94 -26.21 5.17
C LYS A 16 1.92 -26.07 6.34
N GLY A 17 1.35 -26.00 7.54
CA GLY A 17 2.05 -26.10 8.81
C GLY A 17 1.46 -27.28 9.60
N THR A 18 2.33 -28.16 10.05
CA THR A 18 2.07 -29.44 10.70
C THR A 18 1.29 -29.30 12.01
N SER A 19 0.55 -30.37 12.30
CA SER A 19 -0.21 -30.69 13.51
C SER A 19 0.53 -30.43 14.82
N ALA A 20 -0.16 -29.87 15.81
CA ALA A 20 -0.38 -30.50 17.11
C ALA A 20 -1.28 -29.61 17.97
N THR A 21 -2.33 -30.22 18.49
CA THR A 21 -3.08 -29.80 19.66
C THR A 21 -2.15 -29.60 20.84
N GLU A 22 -2.20 -28.46 21.53
CA GLU A 22 -1.78 -28.35 22.94
C GLU A 22 -2.31 -27.03 23.52
N SER A 23 -2.89 -27.14 24.72
CA SER A 23 -3.62 -26.07 25.40
C SER A 23 -2.70 -24.92 25.84
N PRO A 24 -3.21 -23.67 25.95
CA PRO A 24 -2.43 -22.47 26.30
C PRO A 24 -1.67 -22.47 27.64
N LEU A 25 -1.78 -23.53 28.46
CA LEU A 25 -1.19 -23.63 29.80
C LEU A 25 -0.03 -24.64 29.92
N GLU A 26 0.21 -25.49 28.92
CA GLU A 26 1.32 -26.48 28.95
C GLU A 26 2.64 -25.95 28.35
N ILE A 27 2.57 -24.93 27.48
CA ILE A 27 3.77 -24.32 26.85
C ILE A 27 4.66 -23.60 27.89
N ALA A 28 4.11 -23.21 29.05
CA ALA A 28 4.84 -22.43 30.05
C ALA A 28 5.86 -23.24 30.87
N THR A 29 5.85 -24.58 30.82
CA THR A 29 6.52 -25.40 31.84
C THR A 29 7.67 -26.29 31.34
N MET A 30 7.95 -26.33 30.03
CA MET A 30 9.03 -27.20 29.50
C MET A 30 10.25 -26.40 29.01
N MET A 31 11.25 -26.34 29.90
CA MET A 31 12.70 -26.34 29.60
C MET A 31 13.27 -25.13 28.84
N ARG A 32 14.01 -24.24 29.53
CA ARG A 32 15.44 -24.38 29.85
C ARG A 32 16.32 -24.47 28.60
N ASP A 33 16.56 -23.31 28.02
CA ASP A 33 17.86 -22.76 27.58
C ASP A 33 17.57 -21.57 26.67
N ALA A 34 16.81 -20.60 27.19
CA ALA A 34 16.67 -19.32 26.52
C ALA A 34 17.94 -18.52 26.81
N ASP A 35 18.94 -18.66 25.94
CA ASP A 35 20.11 -17.79 25.90
C ASP A 35 19.65 -16.32 25.94
N PRO A 36 19.87 -15.59 27.06
CA PRO A 36 19.37 -14.23 27.21
C PRO A 36 20.04 -13.25 26.22
N ALA A 37 21.07 -13.68 25.48
CA ALA A 37 21.78 -12.87 24.49
C ALA A 37 21.00 -12.61 23.18
N GLN A 38 19.86 -13.27 22.92
CA GLN A 38 19.04 -12.99 21.72
C GLN A 38 18.09 -11.78 21.87
N THR A 39 18.05 -11.11 23.02
CA THR A 39 16.90 -10.29 23.45
C THR A 39 16.93 -8.75 23.24
N PRO A 40 18.03 -8.06 22.87
CA PRO A 40 17.95 -6.64 22.45
C PRO A 40 18.14 -6.40 20.94
N ARG A 41 19.06 -7.14 20.31
CA ARG A 41 19.53 -6.89 18.92
C ARG A 41 18.44 -7.08 17.86
N LYS A 42 17.55 -8.04 18.05
CA LYS A 42 16.45 -8.34 17.11
C LYS A 42 15.38 -7.24 17.13
N LYS A 43 15.14 -6.62 18.28
CA LYS A 43 14.17 -5.53 18.48
C LYS A 43 14.70 -4.22 17.89
N GLU A 44 15.97 -3.88 18.13
CA GLU A 44 16.62 -2.71 17.52
C GLU A 44 16.64 -2.77 15.99
N LYS A 45 16.97 -3.94 15.42
CA LYS A 45 16.97 -4.12 13.96
C LYS A 45 15.59 -3.82 13.36
N ARG A 46 14.52 -4.38 13.95
CA ARG A 46 13.14 -4.17 13.49
C ARG A 46 12.71 -2.70 13.63
N LEU A 47 13.15 -2.02 14.68
CA LEU A 47 12.86 -0.59 14.87
C LEU A 47 13.53 0.25 13.79
N LYS A 48 14.80 -0.02 13.47
CA LYS A 48 15.52 0.67 12.37
C LYS A 48 14.86 0.42 11.02
N GLU A 49 14.46 -0.83 10.75
CA GLU A 49 13.75 -1.22 9.53
C GLU A 49 12.37 -0.53 9.41
N ALA A 50 11.62 -0.41 10.50
CA ALA A 50 10.35 0.33 10.51
C ALA A 50 10.56 1.84 10.28
N GLN A 51 11.55 2.43 10.93
CA GLN A 51 11.90 3.85 10.74
C GLN A 51 12.33 4.15 9.30
N LEU A 52 13.11 3.25 8.70
CA LEU A 52 13.52 3.35 7.30
C LEU A 52 12.32 3.40 6.37
N VAL A 53 11.36 2.49 6.55
CA VAL A 53 10.14 2.42 5.75
C VAL A 53 9.27 3.66 5.94
N GLU A 54 9.18 4.18 7.16
CA GLU A 54 8.47 5.43 7.46
C GLU A 54 9.13 6.63 6.75
N ASN A 55 10.45 6.70 6.72
CA ASN A 55 11.16 7.75 5.98
C ASN A 55 10.89 7.66 4.47
N ILE A 56 10.92 6.45 3.90
CA ILE A 56 10.57 6.20 2.49
C ILE A 56 9.11 6.62 2.21
N TYR A 57 8.18 6.30 3.11
CA TYR A 57 6.79 6.72 2.97
C TYR A 57 6.66 8.24 2.92
N ARG A 58 7.32 8.96 3.84
CA ARG A 58 7.27 10.42 3.88
C ARG A 58 7.80 11.04 2.59
N GLN A 59 8.97 10.59 2.16
CA GLN A 59 9.65 11.16 1.01
C GLN A 59 8.91 10.91 -0.32
N TYR A 60 8.40 9.70 -0.56
CA TYR A 60 7.87 9.31 -1.87
C TYR A 60 6.33 9.21 -1.95
N ILE A 61 5.62 9.23 -0.82
CA ILE A 61 4.16 9.09 -0.78
C ILE A 61 3.49 10.29 -0.09
N SER A 62 4.00 10.78 1.04
CA SER A 62 3.38 11.88 1.78
C SER A 62 3.58 13.23 1.09
N ASP A 63 4.84 13.58 0.80
CA ASP A 63 5.21 14.96 0.45
C ASP A 63 5.43 15.13 -1.07
N THR A 64 4.87 14.23 -1.86
CA THR A 64 5.08 14.13 -3.31
C THR A 64 3.83 14.56 -4.08
N ASP A 65 4.01 15.33 -5.15
CA ASP A 65 2.96 15.74 -6.10
C ASP A 65 2.65 14.68 -7.17
N PHE A 66 3.35 13.54 -7.08
CA PHE A 66 3.29 12.39 -7.99
C PHE A 66 3.65 12.71 -9.45
N SER A 67 4.31 13.84 -9.69
CA SER A 67 4.75 14.26 -11.03
C SER A 67 5.80 13.33 -11.63
N THR A 68 6.71 12.85 -10.78
CA THR A 68 7.73 11.87 -11.13
C THR A 68 7.34 10.50 -10.59
N SER A 69 7.44 9.45 -11.42
CA SER A 69 7.13 8.11 -10.95
C SER A 69 8.21 7.60 -9.99
N ALA A 70 7.84 7.34 -8.74
CA ALA A 70 8.71 6.66 -7.79
C ALA A 70 8.97 5.21 -8.27
N ASN A 71 10.22 4.90 -8.62
CA ASN A 71 10.62 3.56 -9.00
C ASN A 71 11.18 2.84 -7.77
N ILE A 72 10.50 1.76 -7.36
CA ILE A 72 10.90 0.95 -6.21
C ILE A 72 12.35 0.44 -6.31
N LYS A 73 12.86 0.17 -7.53
CA LYS A 73 14.24 -0.29 -7.74
C LYS A 73 15.27 0.76 -7.36
N ASP A 74 14.95 2.03 -7.60
CA ASP A 74 15.86 3.13 -7.30
C ASP A 74 15.83 3.42 -5.79
N ILE A 75 14.63 3.37 -5.17
CA ILE A 75 14.46 3.50 -3.72
C ILE A 75 15.26 2.42 -2.97
N ILE A 76 15.08 1.15 -3.31
CA ILE A 76 15.79 0.07 -2.59
C ILE A 76 17.31 0.16 -2.75
N LYS A 77 17.79 0.69 -3.88
CA LYS A 77 19.22 0.90 -4.15
C LYS A 77 19.77 2.07 -3.33
N GLU A 78 19.03 3.18 -3.27
CA GLU A 78 19.37 4.36 -2.45
C GLU A 78 19.48 4.00 -0.97
N TYR A 79 18.54 3.20 -0.47
CA TYR A 79 18.46 2.80 0.93
C TYR A 79 19.20 1.50 1.27
N SER A 80 19.93 0.91 0.30
CA SER A 80 20.70 -0.34 0.48
C SER A 80 19.91 -1.48 1.12
N ILE A 81 18.63 -1.62 0.76
CA ILE A 81 17.72 -2.66 1.25
C ILE A 81 17.35 -3.63 0.12
N SER A 82 17.10 -4.90 0.44
CA SER A 82 16.59 -5.83 -0.56
C SER A 82 15.11 -5.60 -0.84
N LEU A 83 14.67 -5.82 -2.08
CA LEU A 83 13.26 -5.67 -2.48
C LEU A 83 12.32 -6.50 -1.60
N LEU A 84 12.71 -7.75 -1.30
CA LEU A 84 11.91 -8.66 -0.49
C LEU A 84 11.75 -8.14 0.94
N ASN A 85 12.85 -7.70 1.56
CA ASN A 85 12.81 -7.16 2.93
C ASN A 85 11.95 -5.89 2.97
N PHE A 86 12.16 -4.97 2.02
CA PHE A 86 11.35 -3.77 1.89
C PHE A 86 9.85 -4.10 1.77
N GLN A 87 9.45 -5.00 0.87
CA GLN A 87 8.04 -5.37 0.71
C GLN A 87 7.44 -5.99 1.97
N GLN A 88 8.19 -6.85 2.66
CA GLN A 88 7.74 -7.50 3.91
C GLN A 88 7.56 -6.47 5.03
N ILE A 89 8.55 -5.62 5.26
CA ILE A 89 8.49 -4.59 6.30
C ILE A 89 7.37 -3.60 5.97
N PHE A 90 7.29 -3.13 4.72
CA PHE A 90 6.27 -2.17 4.28
C PHE A 90 4.85 -2.72 4.48
N LYS A 91 4.63 -3.98 4.09
CA LYS A 91 3.33 -4.63 4.31
C LYS A 91 3.03 -4.86 5.78
N THR A 92 4.04 -5.11 6.61
CA THR A 92 3.87 -5.27 8.06
C THR A 92 3.48 -3.95 8.72
N VAL A 93 4.05 -2.82 8.27
CA VAL A 93 3.78 -1.49 8.83
C VAL A 93 2.44 -0.91 8.33
N TYR A 94 2.15 -0.98 7.02
CA TYR A 94 0.98 -0.32 6.42
C TYR A 94 -0.15 -1.26 6.00
N GLY A 95 0.02 -2.58 6.14
CA GLY A 95 -0.97 -3.59 5.74
C GLY A 95 -1.14 -3.79 4.22
N LYS A 96 -0.56 -2.90 3.40
CA LYS A 96 -0.66 -2.90 1.93
C LYS A 96 0.73 -2.91 1.29
N SER A 97 0.81 -3.23 0.00
CA SER A 97 2.07 -3.07 -0.73
C SER A 97 2.38 -1.59 -0.99
N PHE A 98 3.66 -1.26 -1.15
CA PHE A 98 4.11 0.09 -1.51
C PHE A 98 3.37 0.63 -2.74
N TYR A 99 3.26 -0.18 -3.80
CA TYR A 99 2.59 0.23 -5.03
C TYR A 99 1.10 0.50 -4.84
N GLN A 100 0.41 -0.33 -4.05
CA GLN A 100 -1.00 -0.09 -3.73
C GLN A 100 -1.17 1.23 -2.99
N LEU A 101 -0.38 1.47 -1.94
CA LEU A 101 -0.48 2.68 -1.14
C LEU A 101 -0.10 3.94 -1.92
N TYR A 102 0.93 3.84 -2.78
CA TYR A 102 1.34 4.90 -3.70
C TYR A 102 0.21 5.27 -4.68
N ILE A 103 -0.44 4.27 -5.29
CA ILE A 103 -1.57 4.52 -6.20
C ILE A 103 -2.77 5.10 -5.44
N ASP A 104 -3.08 4.59 -4.25
CA ASP A 104 -4.17 5.10 -3.42
C ASP A 104 -3.96 6.60 -3.13
N LYS A 105 -2.79 6.97 -2.61
CA LYS A 105 -2.45 8.37 -2.31
C LYS A 105 -2.37 9.26 -3.55
N LYS A 106 -1.89 8.72 -4.67
CA LYS A 106 -1.89 9.42 -5.96
C LYS A 106 -3.31 9.70 -6.46
N MET A 107 -4.24 8.78 -6.27
CA MET A 107 -5.65 8.96 -6.65
C MET A 107 -6.36 9.93 -5.69
N ASP A 108 -6.07 9.87 -4.39
CA ASP A 108 -6.56 10.84 -3.40
C ASP A 108 -6.12 12.28 -3.76
N TYR A 109 -4.85 12.47 -4.08
CA TYR A 109 -4.33 13.77 -4.54
C TYR A 109 -5.03 14.25 -5.82
N ALA A 110 -5.26 13.35 -6.78
CA ALA A 110 -6.02 13.67 -7.98
C ALA A 110 -7.48 14.07 -7.67
N ALA A 111 -8.11 13.44 -6.69
CA ALA A 111 -9.46 13.78 -6.24
C ALA A 111 -9.51 15.18 -5.63
N ASP A 112 -8.50 15.57 -4.86
CA ASP A 112 -8.39 16.93 -4.31
C ASP A 112 -8.24 17.99 -5.41
N LEU A 113 -7.44 17.70 -6.43
CA LEU A 113 -7.33 18.58 -7.60
C LEU A 113 -8.65 18.69 -8.38
N LEU A 114 -9.39 17.59 -8.53
CA LEU A 114 -10.72 17.63 -9.14
C LEU A 114 -11.71 18.49 -8.35
N ARG A 115 -11.69 18.38 -7.01
CA ARG A 115 -12.52 19.23 -6.12
C ARG A 115 -12.18 20.71 -6.26
N LYS A 116 -10.90 21.05 -6.41
CA LYS A 116 -10.43 22.42 -6.69
C LYS A 116 -10.77 22.94 -8.09
N GLY A 117 -11.34 22.11 -8.96
CA GLY A 117 -11.83 22.52 -10.27
C GLY A 117 -10.88 22.24 -11.44
N HIS A 118 -9.73 21.61 -11.21
CA HIS A 118 -8.80 21.25 -12.28
C HIS A 118 -9.42 20.24 -13.26
N LYS A 119 -9.00 20.27 -14.53
CA LYS A 119 -9.53 19.35 -15.55
C LYS A 119 -8.78 18.02 -15.49
N ALA A 120 -9.48 16.90 -15.70
CA ALA A 120 -8.89 15.56 -15.68
C ALA A 120 -7.65 15.40 -16.59
N LYS A 121 -7.65 16.06 -17.77
CA LYS A 121 -6.50 16.07 -18.69
C LYS A 121 -5.26 16.74 -18.08
N GLU A 122 -5.46 17.86 -17.40
CA GLU A 122 -4.38 18.61 -16.73
C GLU A 122 -3.84 17.80 -15.55
N ILE A 123 -4.73 17.22 -14.75
CA ILE A 123 -4.37 16.37 -13.60
C ILE A 123 -3.56 15.15 -14.06
N ALA A 124 -3.97 14.48 -15.14
CA ALA A 124 -3.22 13.36 -15.71
C ALA A 124 -1.77 13.74 -16.07
N LYS A 125 -1.56 14.97 -16.57
CA LYS A 125 -0.23 15.50 -16.85
C LYS A 125 0.54 15.79 -15.56
N MET A 126 -0.10 16.46 -14.59
CA MET A 126 0.49 16.84 -13.31
C MET A 126 0.98 15.63 -12.51
N ILE A 127 0.22 14.54 -12.51
CA ILE A 127 0.57 13.32 -11.76
C ILE A 127 1.37 12.31 -12.62
N GLY A 128 2.05 12.75 -13.67
CA GLY A 128 3.01 11.90 -14.40
C GLY A 128 2.42 10.77 -15.23
N TYR A 129 1.15 10.83 -15.65
CA TYR A 129 0.65 9.93 -16.72
C TYR A 129 1.08 10.41 -18.11
N GLY A 130 1.33 11.71 -18.29
CA GLY A 130 1.75 12.32 -19.55
C GLY A 130 0.59 12.64 -20.50
N ASP A 131 0.89 13.38 -21.57
CA ASP A 131 -0.12 14.02 -22.45
C ASP A 131 -1.04 13.04 -23.19
N LYS A 132 -0.57 11.81 -23.47
CA LYS A 132 -1.32 10.77 -24.20
C LYS A 132 -2.11 9.81 -23.28
N SER A 133 -2.04 10.00 -21.97
CA SER A 133 -2.46 8.98 -21.00
C SER A 133 -3.68 9.37 -20.16
N SER A 134 -4.44 10.39 -20.57
CA SER A 134 -5.71 10.75 -19.90
C SER A 134 -6.69 9.57 -19.82
N ILE A 135 -6.68 8.66 -20.81
CA ILE A 135 -7.49 7.44 -20.79
C ILE A 135 -7.05 6.50 -19.65
N LYS A 136 -5.74 6.34 -19.44
CA LYS A 136 -5.18 5.51 -18.37
C LYS A 136 -5.52 6.08 -16.99
N PHE A 137 -5.38 7.40 -16.83
CA PHE A 137 -5.83 8.09 -15.62
C PHE A 137 -7.32 7.86 -15.36
N ASN A 138 -8.19 8.10 -16.35
CA ASN A 138 -9.63 7.92 -16.18
C ASN A 138 -10.00 6.50 -15.73
N LYS A 139 -9.40 5.46 -16.34
CA LYS A 139 -9.62 4.06 -15.94
C LYS A 139 -9.15 3.78 -14.52
N MET A 140 -7.97 4.28 -14.15
CA MET A 140 -7.42 4.10 -12.79
C MET A 140 -8.26 4.81 -11.74
N PHE A 141 -8.65 6.06 -12.00
CA PHE A 141 -9.50 6.84 -11.11
C PHE A 141 -10.87 6.18 -10.92
N GLN A 142 -11.49 5.74 -12.02
CA GLN A 142 -12.77 5.03 -11.95
C GLN A 142 -12.66 3.69 -11.21
N LYS A 143 -11.56 2.97 -11.37
CA LYS A 143 -11.31 1.74 -10.60
C LYS A 143 -11.19 2.03 -9.10
N HIS A 144 -10.59 3.17 -8.73
CA HIS A 144 -10.35 3.53 -7.34
C HIS A 144 -11.60 4.09 -6.64
N PHE A 145 -12.33 5.01 -7.28
CA PHE A 145 -13.50 5.69 -6.70
C PHE A 145 -14.86 5.15 -7.16
N GLY A 146 -14.89 4.22 -8.13
CA GLY A 146 -16.13 3.69 -8.72
C GLY A 146 -16.83 4.63 -9.71
N VAL A 147 -16.39 5.89 -9.82
CA VAL A 147 -16.97 6.91 -10.71
C VAL A 147 -15.91 7.58 -11.59
N THR A 148 -16.33 8.13 -12.72
CA THR A 148 -15.41 8.85 -13.61
C THR A 148 -14.97 10.18 -12.97
N PRO A 149 -13.76 10.70 -13.29
CA PRO A 149 -13.28 11.99 -12.77
C PRO A 149 -14.28 13.15 -12.95
N LYS A 150 -14.94 13.19 -14.12
CA LYS A 150 -15.94 14.22 -14.44
C LYS A 150 -17.17 14.11 -13.52
N LYS A 151 -17.65 12.89 -13.29
CA LYS A 151 -18.80 12.64 -12.40
C LYS A 151 -18.44 13.01 -10.95
N PHE A 152 -17.26 12.58 -10.49
CA PHE A 152 -16.74 12.92 -9.16
C PHE A 152 -16.67 14.43 -8.93
N GLN A 153 -16.12 15.19 -9.89
CA GLN A 153 -16.03 16.65 -9.82
C GLN A 153 -17.41 17.33 -9.79
N MET A 154 -18.39 16.78 -10.49
CA MET A 154 -19.76 17.33 -10.48
C MET A 154 -20.45 17.06 -9.13
N GLU A 155 -20.25 15.87 -8.57
CA GLU A 155 -20.82 15.48 -7.27
C GLU A 155 -20.22 16.28 -6.12
N SER A 156 -18.90 16.51 -6.12
CA SER A 156 -18.24 17.31 -5.09
C SER A 156 -18.73 18.76 -5.06
N ARG A 157 -19.02 19.35 -6.22
CA ARG A 157 -19.58 20.71 -6.33
C ARG A 157 -21.03 20.84 -5.87
N ARG A 158 -21.80 19.74 -5.89
CA ARG A 158 -23.20 19.74 -5.42
C ARG A 158 -23.30 19.60 -3.90
N ALA A 159 -22.26 19.08 -3.27
CA ALA A 159 -22.18 18.84 -1.83
C ALA A 159 -21.49 19.99 -1.06
N SER A 160 -21.02 21.03 -1.76
CA SER A 160 -20.40 22.24 -1.18
C SER A 160 -21.35 23.42 -1.36
#